data_AF-A0A9R1L095-F1
#
_entry.id   AF-A0A9R1L095-F1
#
_cell.length_a   1.000
_cell.length_b   1.000
_cell.length_c   1.000
_cell.angle_alpha   90.00
_cell.angle_beta   90.00
_cell.angle_gamma   90.00
#
_symmetry.space_group_name_H-M   'P 1'
#
loop_
_entity.id
_entity.type
_entity.pdbx_description
1 polymer ?
#
loop_
_entity_poly.entity_id
_entity_poly.type
_entity_poly.pdbx_seq_one_letter_code
_entity_poly.pdbx_strand_id
1 'polypeptide(L)'
;MASFSAALVALLVASCAAAAAATTFDVGDGHGWQTGVDYTAWTSDKTFAVGDALVFNYTSKAHTVTEVNKSGYDACSGGNSLSNDDSGATTITLTTPGVHYFICDVPGHCASGMKLAVTVTVAGGSTTGGTIPAGAAGGSLLPAMSGLVTAAAGALIVLAPF
;
A
#
# COMPACT_ATOMS: atom_id res chain seq x y z
N MET A 1 -19.28 -16.45 45.24
CA MET A 1 -18.29 -15.47 44.76
C MET A 1 -17.64 -16.07 43.52
N ALA A 2 -18.24 -15.86 42.36
CA ALA A 2 -17.77 -16.44 41.11
C ALA A 2 -16.51 -15.69 40.67
N SER A 3 -15.40 -16.42 40.71
CA SER A 3 -14.10 -16.20 40.08
C SER A 3 -13.98 -14.96 39.18
N PHE A 4 -13.60 -13.82 39.76
CA PHE A 4 -13.06 -12.68 39.01
C PHE A 4 -11.81 -13.07 38.19
N SER A 5 -11.15 -14.17 38.57
CA SER A 5 -10.00 -14.75 37.87
C SER A 5 -10.36 -15.33 36.50
N ALA A 6 -11.59 -15.79 36.27
CA ALA A 6 -12.01 -16.30 34.97
C ALA A 6 -12.24 -15.17 33.94
N ALA A 7 -12.72 -14.00 34.40
CA ALA A 7 -12.96 -12.84 33.55
C ALA A 7 -11.67 -12.14 33.09
N LEU A 8 -10.63 -12.14 33.93
CA LEU A 8 -9.33 -11.53 33.59
C LEU A 8 -8.57 -12.36 32.54
N VAL A 9 -8.70 -13.69 32.58
CA VAL A 9 -8.07 -14.60 31.61
C VAL A 9 -8.77 -14.53 30.26
N ALA A 10 -10.09 -14.27 30.21
CA ALA A 10 -10.82 -14.08 28.96
C ALA A 10 -10.47 -12.77 28.22
N LEU A 11 -10.09 -11.71 28.96
CA LEU A 11 -9.74 -10.42 28.36
C LEU A 11 -8.32 -10.40 27.73
N LEU A 12 -7.40 -11.24 28.22
CA LEU A 12 -6.04 -11.39 27.69
C LEU A 12 -5.97 -12.17 26.36
N VAL A 13 -7.03 -12.89 26.00
CA VAL A 13 -7.10 -13.69 24.76
C VAL A 13 -7.66 -12.88 23.58
N ALA A 14 -8.21 -11.68 23.83
CA ALA A 14 -8.89 -10.87 22.80
C ALA A 14 -8.02 -9.82 22.09
N SER A 15 -6.73 -9.69 22.44
CA SER A 15 -5.81 -8.75 21.78
C SER A 15 -4.86 -9.47 20.81
N CYS A 16 -5.41 -10.22 19.86
CA CYS A 16 -4.64 -10.61 18.68
C CYS A 16 -4.76 -9.48 17.64
N ALA A 17 -4.06 -8.37 17.90
CA ALA A 17 -3.69 -7.49 16.80
C ALA A 17 -2.68 -8.28 15.96
N ALA A 18 -3.16 -8.96 14.92
CA ALA A 18 -2.29 -9.57 13.93
C ALA A 18 -1.44 -8.44 13.35
N ALA A 19 -0.16 -8.38 13.73
CA ALA A 19 0.79 -7.52 13.06
C ALA A 19 0.89 -8.05 11.62
N ALA A 20 0.28 -7.33 10.67
CA ALA A 20 0.49 -7.61 9.26
C ALA A 20 1.99 -7.37 8.99
N ALA A 21 2.73 -8.44 8.71
CA ALA A 21 4.13 -8.34 8.35
C ALA A 21 4.22 -7.71 6.95
N ALA A 22 5.10 -6.72 6.79
CA ALA A 22 5.44 -6.18 5.49
C ALA A 22 6.11 -7.27 4.64
N THR A 23 5.66 -7.40 3.39
CA THR A 23 6.18 -8.34 2.40
C THR A 23 7.08 -7.61 1.41
N THR A 24 8.15 -8.27 0.97
CA THR A 24 9.01 -7.80 -0.10
C THR A 24 8.75 -8.60 -1.37
N PHE A 25 8.55 -7.92 -2.48
CA PHE A 25 8.30 -8.51 -3.79
C PHE A 25 9.43 -8.16 -4.76
N ASP A 26 10.15 -9.16 -5.25
CA ASP A 26 11.08 -8.99 -6.35
C ASP A 26 10.29 -8.86 -7.67
N VAL A 27 10.34 -7.67 -8.27
CA VAL A 27 9.57 -7.36 -9.47
C VAL A 27 10.06 -8.21 -10.65
N GLY A 28 9.17 -9.00 -11.22
CA GLY A 28 9.50 -9.96 -12.29
C GLY A 28 10.12 -11.26 -11.79
N ASP A 29 10.14 -11.49 -10.47
CA ASP A 29 10.74 -12.67 -9.83
C ASP A 29 12.18 -12.91 -10.34
N GLY A 30 12.50 -14.13 -10.79
CA GLY A 30 13.82 -14.46 -11.33
C GLY A 30 14.19 -13.75 -12.64
N HIS A 31 13.24 -13.08 -13.31
CA HIS A 31 13.52 -12.29 -14.50
C HIS A 31 13.97 -10.86 -14.18
N GLY A 32 13.59 -10.31 -13.02
CA GLY A 32 13.85 -8.91 -12.69
C GLY A 32 13.10 -7.90 -13.56
N TRP A 33 13.55 -6.65 -13.49
CA TRP A 33 12.99 -5.51 -14.23
C TRP A 33 13.67 -5.34 -15.59
N GLN A 34 13.08 -5.95 -16.61
CA GLN A 34 13.55 -5.92 -18.01
C GLN A 34 12.40 -5.97 -19.03
N THR A 35 12.75 -5.84 -20.32
CA THR A 35 11.79 -6.01 -21.43
C THR A 35 11.43 -7.49 -21.63
N GLY A 36 10.26 -7.76 -22.21
CA GLY A 36 9.81 -9.13 -22.50
C GLY A 36 9.20 -9.90 -21.32
N VAL A 37 9.07 -9.27 -20.16
CA VAL A 37 8.38 -9.81 -18.98
C VAL A 37 6.93 -9.33 -18.96
N ASP A 38 5.98 -10.22 -18.68
CA ASP A 38 4.57 -9.87 -18.49
C ASP A 38 4.31 -9.48 -17.03
N TYR A 39 4.43 -8.19 -16.74
CA TYR A 39 4.17 -7.67 -15.39
C TYR A 39 2.69 -7.71 -14.99
N THR A 40 1.77 -7.85 -15.95
CA THR A 40 0.33 -8.02 -15.66
C THR A 40 0.08 -9.43 -15.14
N ALA A 41 0.66 -10.44 -15.78
CA ALA A 41 0.66 -11.81 -15.27
C ALA A 41 1.37 -11.89 -13.92
N TRP A 42 2.54 -11.24 -13.77
CA TRP A 42 3.30 -11.23 -12.52
C TRP A 42 2.51 -10.64 -11.35
N THR A 43 1.65 -9.65 -11.55
CA THR A 43 0.84 -9.07 -10.48
C THR A 43 -0.43 -9.86 -10.14
N SER A 44 -0.85 -10.79 -11.01
CA SER A 44 -2.20 -11.38 -10.94
C SER A 44 -2.49 -12.23 -9.70
N ASP A 45 -1.46 -12.80 -9.09
CA ASP A 45 -1.55 -13.64 -7.89
C ASP A 45 -1.04 -12.94 -6.62
N LYS A 46 -0.73 -11.63 -6.70
CA LYS A 46 -0.12 -10.86 -5.62
C LYS A 46 -1.12 -9.89 -5.01
N THR A 47 -1.03 -9.74 -3.71
CA THR A 47 -1.75 -8.71 -2.95
C THR A 47 -0.72 -7.79 -2.33
N PHE A 48 -0.84 -6.49 -2.62
CA PHE A 48 0.03 -5.48 -2.06
C PHE A 48 -0.71 -4.71 -0.96
N ALA A 49 -0.02 -4.49 0.15
CA ALA A 49 -0.51 -3.73 1.28
C ALA A 49 0.45 -2.59 1.63
N VAL A 50 -0.09 -1.57 2.31
CA VAL A 50 0.74 -0.51 2.87
C VAL A 50 1.79 -1.11 3.81
N GLY A 51 3.05 -0.77 3.59
CA GLY A 51 4.21 -1.29 4.29
C GLY A 51 5.06 -2.26 3.46
N ASP A 52 4.49 -2.87 2.42
CA ASP A 52 5.21 -3.77 1.53
C ASP A 52 6.28 -3.03 0.71
N ALA A 53 7.24 -3.78 0.17
CA ALA A 53 8.31 -3.24 -0.67
C ALA A 53 8.36 -3.94 -2.04
N LEU A 54 8.60 -3.15 -3.09
CA LEU A 54 8.93 -3.61 -4.43
C LEU A 54 10.43 -3.48 -4.66
N VAL A 55 11.09 -4.56 -5.06
CA VAL A 55 12.51 -4.58 -5.39
C VAL A 55 12.65 -4.76 -6.90
N PHE A 56 13.16 -3.73 -7.55
CA PHE A 56 13.45 -3.71 -8.97
C PHE A 56 14.95 -3.95 -9.17
N ASN A 57 15.31 -5.11 -9.73
CA ASN A 57 16.68 -5.44 -10.11
C ASN A 57 16.84 -5.33 -11.62
N TYR A 58 17.81 -4.55 -12.10
CA TYR A 58 17.97 -4.27 -13.54
C TYR A 58 19.41 -3.89 -13.90
N THR A 59 19.71 -3.86 -15.20
CA THR A 59 21.02 -3.40 -15.66
C THR A 59 21.12 -1.88 -15.51
N SER A 60 22.05 -1.41 -14.67
CA SER A 60 22.32 0.02 -14.44
C SER A 60 22.46 0.79 -15.74
N LYS A 61 21.85 1.98 -15.82
CA LYS A 61 21.78 2.87 -17.01
C LYS A 61 21.10 2.28 -18.26
N ALA A 62 20.81 0.98 -18.32
CA ALA A 62 20.06 0.37 -19.42
C ALA A 62 18.55 0.44 -19.20
N HIS A 63 18.13 0.49 -17.93
CA HIS A 63 16.73 0.60 -17.53
C HIS A 63 16.60 1.66 -16.43
N THR A 64 15.42 2.26 -16.34
CA THR A 64 15.01 3.10 -15.20
C THR A 64 13.82 2.48 -14.48
N VAL A 65 13.65 2.87 -13.22
CA VAL A 65 12.41 2.73 -12.46
C VAL A 65 11.89 4.13 -12.22
N THR A 66 10.84 4.49 -12.96
CA THR A 66 10.24 5.82 -12.91
C THR A 66 8.80 5.69 -12.41
N GLU A 67 8.53 6.22 -11.21
CA GLU A 67 7.14 6.30 -10.72
C GLU A 67 6.43 7.47 -11.39
N VAL A 68 5.23 7.22 -11.88
CA VAL A 68 4.42 8.20 -12.63
C VAL A 68 2.97 8.16 -12.14
N ASN A 69 2.20 9.16 -12.54
CA ASN A 69 0.74 9.09 -12.41
C ASN A 69 0.13 8.22 -13.54
N LYS A 70 -1.19 8.01 -13.47
CA LYS A 70 -1.92 7.21 -14.47
C LYS A 70 -1.74 7.70 -15.90
N SER A 71 -1.74 9.02 -16.15
CA SER A 71 -1.58 9.54 -17.50
C SER A 71 -0.17 9.30 -18.05
N GLY A 72 0.88 9.44 -17.22
CA GLY A 72 2.26 9.07 -17.58
C GLY A 72 2.40 7.58 -17.87
N TYR A 73 1.73 6.72 -17.10
CA TYR A 73 1.71 5.27 -17.33
C TYR A 73 1.03 4.88 -18.65
N ASP A 74 -0.13 5.48 -18.94
CA ASP A 74 -0.89 5.22 -20.17
C ASP A 74 -0.15 5.73 -21.40
N ALA A 75 0.47 6.92 -21.30
CA ALA A 75 1.23 7.54 -22.38
C ALA A 75 2.67 7.03 -22.50
N CYS A 76 3.15 6.21 -21.56
CA CYS A 76 4.56 5.82 -21.45
C CYS A 76 5.51 7.02 -21.46
N SER A 77 5.30 7.95 -20.53
CA SER A 77 6.07 9.20 -20.44
C SER A 77 6.48 9.52 -19.00
N GLY A 78 7.78 9.70 -18.78
CA GLY A 78 8.37 10.20 -17.53
C GLY A 78 8.22 11.71 -17.30
N GLY A 79 7.49 12.44 -18.17
CA GLY A 79 7.34 13.90 -18.08
C GLY A 79 6.65 14.41 -16.81
N ASN A 80 5.91 13.56 -16.11
CA ASN A 80 5.30 13.83 -14.79
C ASN A 80 5.83 12.85 -13.74
N SER A 81 7.12 12.53 -13.79
CA SER A 81 7.75 11.59 -12.86
C SER A 81 7.66 12.10 -11.41
N LEU A 82 7.25 11.20 -10.53
CA LEU A 82 7.26 11.38 -9.07
C LEU A 82 8.61 10.97 -8.49
N SER A 83 9.23 9.96 -9.10
CA SER A 83 10.59 9.50 -8.81
C SER A 83 11.22 8.90 -10.07
N ASN A 84 12.54 8.82 -10.10
CA ASN A 84 13.30 8.17 -11.16
C ASN A 84 14.63 7.66 -10.60
N ASP A 85 14.93 6.38 -10.85
CA ASP A 85 16.23 5.79 -10.55
C ASP A 85 16.74 4.97 -11.74
N ASP A 86 18.04 4.98 -11.95
CA ASP A 86 18.73 4.26 -13.03
C ASP A 86 19.99 3.53 -12.51
N SER A 87 20.09 3.35 -11.19
CA SER A 87 21.26 2.84 -10.49
C SER A 87 21.53 1.36 -10.74
N GLY A 88 20.50 0.59 -11.10
CA GLY A 88 20.55 -0.86 -11.32
C GLY A 88 19.82 -1.68 -10.24
N ALA A 89 19.51 -1.08 -9.09
CA ALA A 89 18.69 -1.70 -8.07
C ALA A 89 17.89 -0.63 -7.31
N THR A 90 16.57 -0.75 -7.32
CA THR A 90 15.68 0.22 -6.68
C THR A 90 14.71 -0.50 -5.76
N THR A 91 14.63 -0.08 -4.51
CA THR A 91 13.61 -0.55 -3.56
C THR A 91 12.60 0.55 -3.31
N ILE A 92 11.32 0.28 -3.56
CA ILE A 92 10.21 1.21 -3.31
C ILE A 92 9.31 0.63 -2.22
N THR A 93 9.19 1.34 -1.09
CA THR A 93 8.20 1.01 -0.06
C THR A 93 6.84 1.61 -0.39
N LEU A 94 5.80 0.78 -0.38
CA LEU A 94 4.41 1.15 -0.65
C LEU A 94 3.80 1.78 0.60
N THR A 95 3.82 3.11 0.69
CA THR A 95 3.44 3.85 1.91
C THR A 95 2.00 4.36 1.90
N THR A 96 1.32 4.35 0.75
CA THR A 96 -0.04 4.84 0.60
C THR A 96 -0.94 3.80 -0.08
N PRO A 97 -2.22 3.72 0.29
CA PRO A 97 -3.18 2.90 -0.46
C PRO A 97 -3.49 3.56 -1.81
N GLY A 98 -3.92 2.75 -2.77
CA GLY A 98 -4.24 3.19 -4.14
C GLY A 98 -3.38 2.50 -5.19
N VAL A 99 -3.47 2.96 -6.43
CA VAL A 99 -2.70 2.38 -7.54
C VAL A 99 -1.41 3.17 -7.74
N HIS A 100 -0.28 2.49 -7.66
CA HIS A 100 1.04 3.03 -7.99
C HIS A 100 1.46 2.53 -9.37
N TYR A 101 2.07 3.42 -10.15
CA TYR A 101 2.45 3.14 -11.54
C TYR A 101 3.95 3.36 -11.73
N PHE A 102 4.60 2.36 -12.30
CA PHE A 102 6.03 2.38 -12.58
C PHE A 102 6.25 2.09 -14.06
N ILE A 103 7.19 2.81 -14.68
CA ILE A 103 7.59 2.60 -16.06
C ILE A 103 9.11 2.55 -16.18
N CYS A 104 9.59 1.95 -17.26
CA CYS A 104 10.93 2.22 -17.76
C CYS A 104 10.84 3.36 -18.79
N ASP A 105 11.49 4.49 -18.50
CA ASP A 105 11.43 5.72 -19.33
C ASP A 105 12.48 5.71 -20.46
N VAL A 106 13.23 4.61 -20.60
CA VAL A 106 14.10 4.41 -21.77
C VAL A 106 13.24 4.28 -23.03
N PRO A 107 13.57 5.01 -24.11
CA PRO A 107 12.75 5.05 -25.32
C PRO A 107 12.36 3.66 -25.84
N GLY A 108 11.06 3.42 -25.98
CA GLY A 108 10.49 2.17 -26.49
C GLY A 108 10.27 1.08 -25.45
N HIS A 109 10.89 1.12 -24.26
CA HIS A 109 10.78 0.05 -23.27
C HIS A 109 9.38 -0.04 -22.65
N CYS A 110 8.84 1.08 -22.13
CA CYS A 110 7.48 1.10 -21.59
C CYS A 110 6.43 0.70 -22.63
N ALA A 111 6.53 1.23 -23.85
CA ALA A 111 5.60 0.92 -24.94
C ALA A 111 5.64 -0.56 -25.35
N SER A 112 6.77 -1.24 -25.10
CA SER A 112 6.96 -2.67 -25.31
C SER A 112 6.54 -3.52 -24.09
N GLY A 113 5.87 -2.93 -23.10
CA GLY A 113 5.32 -3.64 -21.94
C GLY A 113 6.15 -3.55 -20.66
N MET A 114 7.29 -2.84 -20.64
CA MET A 114 8.09 -2.65 -19.43
C MET A 114 7.49 -1.57 -18.52
N LYS A 115 6.33 -1.90 -17.94
CA LYS A 115 5.50 -1.04 -17.11
C LYS A 115 4.73 -1.90 -16.10
N LEU A 116 4.58 -1.40 -14.87
CA LEU A 116 3.94 -2.09 -13.76
C LEU A 116 2.88 -1.19 -13.11
N ALA A 117 1.71 -1.73 -12.84
CA ALA A 117 0.71 -1.10 -11.99
C ALA A 117 0.42 -2.02 -10.80
N VAL A 118 0.53 -1.50 -9.58
CA VAL A 118 0.22 -2.25 -8.36
C VAL A 118 -0.91 -1.58 -7.61
N THR A 119 -1.89 -2.35 -7.15
CA THR A 119 -2.99 -1.84 -6.31
C THR A 119 -2.69 -2.17 -4.86
N VAL A 120 -2.52 -1.13 -4.05
CA VAL A 120 -2.13 -1.21 -2.64
C VAL A 120 -3.34 -1.01 -1.76
N THR A 121 -3.56 -1.96 -0.85
CA THR A 121 -4.64 -1.91 0.15
C THR A 121 -4.11 -1.49 1.52
N VAL A 122 -4.99 -1.01 2.39
CA VAL A 122 -4.61 -0.72 3.79
C VAL A 122 -4.41 -2.05 4.50
N ALA A 123 -3.25 -2.25 5.13
CA ALA A 123 -2.97 -3.45 5.92
C ALA A 123 -4.05 -3.63 7.01
N GLY A 124 -4.82 -4.72 6.94
CA GLY A 124 -5.91 -5.03 7.87
C GLY A 124 -7.34 -4.71 7.40
N GLY A 125 -7.52 -4.13 6.22
CA GLY A 125 -8.85 -3.87 5.64
C GLY A 125 -9.25 -4.94 4.63
N SER A 126 -9.90 -6.02 5.07
CA SER A 126 -10.70 -6.84 4.16
C SER A 126 -11.76 -5.94 3.52
N THR A 127 -11.65 -5.70 2.20
CA THR A 127 -12.68 -5.00 1.45
C THR A 127 -13.91 -5.89 1.41
N THR A 128 -14.87 -5.65 2.32
CA THR A 128 -16.22 -6.17 2.14
C THR A 128 -16.77 -5.50 0.89
N GLY A 129 -16.88 -6.25 -0.19
CA GLY A 129 -17.57 -5.84 -1.41
C GLY A 129 -19.02 -5.52 -1.09
N GLY A 130 -19.31 -4.26 -0.78
CA GLY A 130 -20.65 -3.73 -0.64
C GLY A 130 -21.16 -3.27 -2.00
N THR A 131 -22.01 -4.08 -2.62
CA THR A 131 -22.88 -3.65 -3.72
C THR A 131 -23.77 -2.49 -3.24
N ILE A 132 -23.56 -1.28 -3.76
CA ILE A 132 -24.49 -0.16 -3.61
C ILE A 132 -25.51 -0.25 -4.75
N PRO A 133 -26.83 -0.41 -4.50
CA PRO A 133 -27.82 -0.20 -5.54
C PRO A 133 -28.04 1.30 -5.77
N ALA A 134 -28.20 1.67 -7.03
CA ALA A 134 -28.45 3.02 -7.51
C ALA A 134 -29.77 3.60 -6.96
N GLY A 135 -29.77 4.87 -6.54
CA GLY A 135 -31.00 5.57 -6.15
C GLY A 135 -30.83 7.03 -5.72
N ALA A 136 -31.08 7.93 -6.67
CA ALA A 136 -31.70 9.25 -6.51
C ALA A 136 -31.00 10.38 -5.70
N ALA A 137 -30.47 11.33 -6.47
CA ALA A 137 -30.77 12.77 -6.47
C ALA A 137 -31.08 13.52 -5.15
N GLY A 138 -30.27 14.57 -4.91
CA GLY A 138 -30.78 15.93 -4.67
C GLY A 138 -30.83 16.40 -3.22
N GLY A 139 -30.08 17.46 -2.92
CA GLY A 139 -30.35 18.34 -1.79
C GLY A 139 -29.12 18.72 -0.98
N SER A 140 -28.56 19.90 -1.27
CA SER A 140 -27.74 20.67 -0.34
C SER A 140 -28.50 20.88 0.97
N LEU A 141 -27.78 20.99 2.10
CA LEU A 141 -27.91 22.01 3.15
C LEU A 141 -26.95 21.67 4.31
N LEU A 142 -25.97 22.56 4.56
CA LEU A 142 -25.30 22.65 5.86
C LEU A 142 -26.29 23.24 6.89
N PRO A 143 -26.11 22.97 8.19
CA PRO A 143 -25.40 23.97 9.00
C PRO A 143 -24.50 23.41 10.10
N ALA A 144 -23.64 24.29 10.59
CA ALA A 144 -22.76 24.16 11.74
C ALA A 144 -23.52 23.98 13.08
N MET A 145 -22.92 23.28 14.05
CA MET A 145 -22.36 23.87 15.29
C MET A 145 -21.86 22.81 16.28
N SER A 146 -20.71 23.11 16.86
CA SER A 146 -20.29 22.96 18.27
C SER A 146 -20.74 21.74 19.09
N GLY A 147 -19.75 20.95 19.51
CA GLY A 147 -19.87 20.01 20.63
C GLY A 147 -18.49 19.69 21.22
N LEU A 148 -18.10 20.46 22.24
CA LEU A 148 -16.96 20.19 23.11
C LEU A 148 -17.28 18.94 23.96
N VAL A 149 -16.40 17.93 23.95
CA VAL A 149 -16.41 16.88 24.99
C VAL A 149 -14.99 16.68 25.51
N THR A 150 -14.79 17.18 26.72
CA THR A 150 -13.65 16.99 27.61
C THR A 150 -13.88 15.73 28.47
N ALA A 151 -12.86 14.89 28.62
CA ALA A 151 -12.50 14.09 29.82
C ALA A 151 -11.34 13.16 29.41
N ALA A 152 -10.07 13.36 29.78
CA ALA A 152 -9.42 13.40 31.10
C ALA A 152 -9.41 12.04 31.84
N ALA A 153 -8.21 11.45 31.94
CA ALA A 153 -7.61 10.61 33.00
C ALA A 153 -6.61 9.66 32.31
N GLY A 154 -5.29 9.71 32.48
CA GLY A 154 -4.53 9.98 33.70
C GLY A 154 -4.25 8.65 34.42
N ALA A 155 -3.12 8.00 34.13
CA ALA A 155 -2.51 7.01 35.03
C ALA A 155 -1.02 6.82 34.68
N LEU A 156 -0.20 7.66 35.31
CA LEU A 156 1.21 7.41 35.60
C LEU A 156 1.29 6.26 36.61
N ILE A 157 2.02 5.18 36.32
CA ILE A 157 2.44 4.21 37.34
C ILE A 157 3.95 4.04 37.21
N VAL A 158 4.66 4.73 38.10
CA VAL A 158 6.04 4.46 38.46
C VAL A 158 5.99 3.70 39.79
N LEU A 159 6.63 2.52 39.87
CA LEU A 159 7.69 2.18 40.83
C LEU A 159 7.99 0.66 40.83
N ALA A 160 9.29 0.35 40.68
CA ALA A 160 10.17 -0.68 41.27
C ALA A 160 9.57 -1.67 42.33
N PRO A 161 10.20 -2.84 42.65
CA PRO A 161 11.67 -3.06 42.70
C PRO A 161 12.20 -4.45 42.27
N PHE A 162 13.50 -4.52 41.95
CA PHE A 162 14.54 -5.32 42.62
C PHE A 162 15.91 -4.77 42.22
#